data_AF-G7JZR1-F1
#
_entry.id   AF-G7JZR1-F1
#
_cell.length_a   1.000
_cell.length_b   1.000
_cell.length_c   1.000
_cell.angle_alpha   90.00
_cell.angle_beta   90.00
_cell.angle_gamma   90.00
#
_symmetry.space_group_name_H-M   'P 1'
#
loop_
_entity.id
_entity.type
_entity.pdbx_description
1 polymer ?
#
loop_
_entity_poly.entity_id
_entity_poly.type
_entity_poly.pdbx_seq_one_letter_code
_entity_poly.pdbx_strand_id
1 'polypeptide(L)'
;MLSHQLIRKFHFKCGSVHWDRFNVDSWIEIAKRHPLENLCISCSRQLILSGRSIFSFPTLVVLKLTRLKVAGNISVDLPSLKTLYLDQVYIMNQENFSKLLSGCPILEELHTRIHYREEDRGVSTDDEEASSTKEQFL
;
A
#
# COMPACT_ATOMS: atom_id res chain seq x y z
N MET A 1 -7.84 -38.49 4.03
CA MET A 1 -8.10 -37.07 3.68
C MET A 1 -7.03 -36.23 4.35
N LEU A 2 -6.16 -35.58 3.58
CA LEU A 2 -5.16 -34.67 4.15
C LEU A 2 -5.91 -33.42 4.63
N SER A 3 -6.02 -33.24 5.94
CA SER A 3 -6.49 -31.97 6.51
C SER A 3 -5.44 -30.92 6.20
N HIS A 4 -5.69 -30.07 5.20
CA HIS A 4 -4.87 -28.88 5.00
C HIS A 4 -5.05 -27.99 6.24
N GLN A 5 -4.01 -27.91 7.08
CA GLN A 5 -3.99 -26.95 8.18
C GLN A 5 -4.13 -25.53 7.60
N LEU A 6 -5.09 -24.79 8.12
CA LEU A 6 -5.34 -23.41 7.71
C LEU A 6 -4.38 -22.47 8.41
N ILE A 7 -3.81 -21.52 7.67
CA ILE A 7 -2.85 -20.55 8.19
C ILE A 7 -3.61 -19.39 8.84
N ARG A 8 -3.45 -19.19 10.16
CA ARG A 8 -4.01 -18.02 10.88
C ARG A 8 -3.02 -16.88 11.09
N LYS A 9 -1.72 -17.17 11.01
CA LYS A 9 -0.64 -16.19 11.16
C LYS A 9 0.40 -16.39 10.07
N PHE A 10 0.73 -15.32 9.37
CA PHE A 10 1.73 -15.32 8.31
C PHE A 10 2.71 -14.17 8.52
N HIS A 11 3.93 -14.51 8.92
CA HIS A 11 4.99 -13.55 9.21
C HIS A 11 6.12 -13.75 8.21
N PHE A 12 6.23 -12.83 7.25
CA PHE A 12 7.32 -12.80 6.30
C PHE A 12 8.34 -11.73 6.71
N LYS A 13 9.57 -12.17 6.95
CA LYS A 13 10.72 -11.29 7.19
C LYS A 13 11.83 -11.64 6.22
N CYS A 14 12.29 -10.67 5.43
CA CYS A 14 13.37 -10.89 4.48
C CYS A 14 14.47 -9.85 4.60
N GLY A 15 15.68 -10.33 4.88
CA GLY A 15 16.89 -9.52 4.92
C GLY A 15 17.66 -9.47 3.60
N SER A 16 17.32 -10.33 2.63
CA SER A 16 18.02 -10.43 1.34
C SER A 16 17.94 -9.12 0.57
N VAL A 17 18.88 -8.87 -0.34
CA VAL A 17 18.82 -7.74 -1.28
C VAL A 17 18.17 -8.12 -2.61
N HIS A 18 17.93 -9.41 -2.86
CA HIS A 18 17.38 -9.95 -4.11
C HIS A 18 15.93 -10.40 -3.99
N TRP A 19 15.22 -9.91 -2.97
CA TRP A 19 13.86 -10.37 -2.70
C TRP A 19 12.83 -9.77 -3.66
N ASP A 20 13.21 -8.72 -4.41
CA ASP A 20 12.46 -8.17 -5.55
C ASP A 20 12.16 -9.21 -6.64
N ARG A 21 12.91 -10.32 -6.66
CA ARG A 21 12.65 -11.48 -7.53
C ARG A 21 11.45 -12.32 -7.08
N PHE A 22 10.96 -12.15 -5.85
CA PHE A 22 9.80 -12.89 -5.35
C PHE A 22 8.51 -12.13 -5.65
N ASN A 23 7.52 -12.85 -6.16
CA ASN A 23 6.18 -12.33 -6.34
C ASN A 23 5.42 -12.36 -5.00
N VAL A 24 5.69 -11.37 -4.15
CA VAL A 24 5.05 -11.27 -2.83
C VAL A 24 3.54 -11.12 -2.95
N ASP A 25 3.05 -10.41 -3.99
CA ASP A 25 1.60 -10.34 -4.28
C ASP A 25 0.98 -11.75 -4.42
N SER A 26 1.67 -12.71 -5.06
CA SER A 26 1.18 -14.09 -5.14
C SER A 26 1.07 -14.76 -3.78
N TRP A 27 1.98 -14.47 -2.85
CA TRP A 27 1.88 -14.99 -1.49
C TRP A 27 0.71 -14.39 -0.73
N ILE A 28 0.41 -13.10 -0.94
CA ILE A 28 -0.77 -12.44 -0.38
C ILE A 28 -2.05 -13.10 -0.92
N GLU A 29 -2.13 -13.34 -2.23
CA GLU A 29 -3.27 -14.02 -2.83
C GLU A 29 -3.44 -15.46 -2.33
N ILE A 30 -2.35 -16.17 -2.04
CA ILE A 30 -2.42 -17.48 -1.39
C ILE A 30 -2.89 -17.33 0.06
N ALA A 31 -2.36 -16.35 0.79
CA ALA A 31 -2.70 -16.12 2.20
C ALA A 31 -4.19 -15.77 2.39
N LYS A 32 -4.81 -15.08 1.43
CA LYS A 32 -6.26 -14.79 1.41
C LYS A 32 -7.14 -16.05 1.37
N ARG A 33 -6.61 -17.19 0.92
CA ARG A 33 -7.34 -18.48 0.92
C ARG A 33 -7.46 -19.10 2.31
N HIS A 34 -6.85 -18.47 3.31
CA HIS A 34 -6.88 -18.89 4.69
C HIS A 34 -7.63 -17.85 5.56
N PRO A 35 -8.18 -18.27 6.71
CA PRO A 35 -8.72 -17.37 7.73
C PRO A 35 -7.57 -16.67 8.48
N LEU A 36 -6.83 -15.84 7.74
CA LEU A 36 -5.63 -15.18 8.22
C LEU A 36 -5.98 -14.03 9.16
N GLU A 37 -5.57 -14.13 10.41
CA GLU A 37 -5.83 -13.12 11.44
C GLU A 37 -4.64 -12.20 11.67
N ASN A 38 -3.42 -12.67 11.42
CA ASN A 38 -2.20 -11.89 11.63
C ASN A 38 -1.31 -11.94 10.40
N LEU A 39 -1.07 -10.78 9.80
CA LEU A 39 -0.17 -10.60 8.67
C LEU A 39 0.95 -9.66 9.07
N CYS A 40 2.19 -10.13 8.98
CA CYS A 40 3.37 -9.31 9.18
C CYS A 40 4.29 -9.44 7.97
N ILE A 41 4.64 -8.31 7.35
CA ILE A 41 5.57 -8.24 6.23
C ILE A 41 6.63 -7.20 6.57
N SER A 42 7.88 -7.64 6.63
CA SER A 42 9.02 -6.78 6.93
C SER A 42 10.19 -7.12 6.01
N CYS A 43 10.70 -6.12 5.31
CA CYS A 43 11.84 -6.27 4.40
C CYS A 43 12.97 -5.34 4.80
N SER A 44 14.22 -5.73 4.55
CA SER A 44 15.39 -4.84 4.76
C SER A 44 15.45 -3.70 3.75
N ARG A 45 14.90 -3.91 2.54
CA ARG A 45 14.78 -2.90 1.46
C ARG A 45 13.31 -2.66 1.11
N GLN A 46 13.04 -1.51 0.49
CA GLN A 46 11.69 -1.10 0.13
C GLN A 46 11.02 -2.10 -0.82
N LEU A 47 9.95 -2.75 -0.35
CA LEU A 47 9.13 -3.67 -1.14
C LEU A 47 8.01 -2.95 -1.88
N ILE A 48 7.76 -3.26 -3.15
CA ILE A 48 6.61 -2.71 -3.88
C ILE A 48 5.49 -3.75 -3.86
N LEU A 49 4.33 -3.41 -3.30
CA LEU A 49 3.11 -4.23 -3.40
C LEU A 49 1.99 -3.47 -4.08
N SER A 50 1.10 -4.21 -4.71
CA SER A 50 -0.16 -3.65 -5.19
C SER A 50 -1.04 -3.22 -4.01
N GLY A 51 -1.53 -1.98 -4.08
CA GLY A 51 -2.53 -1.48 -3.13
C GLY A 51 -3.86 -2.24 -3.13
N ARG A 52 -4.11 -3.05 -4.16
CA ARG A 52 -5.32 -3.86 -4.30
C ARG A 52 -5.24 -5.21 -3.58
N SER A 53 -4.04 -5.75 -3.40
CA SER A 53 -3.85 -7.09 -2.83
C SER A 53 -3.75 -7.03 -1.30
N ILE A 54 -2.99 -6.08 -0.75
CA ILE A 54 -2.55 -6.11 0.65
C ILE A 54 -3.60 -5.65 1.68
N PHE A 55 -4.62 -4.89 1.25
CA PHE A 55 -5.62 -4.29 2.15
C PHE A 55 -7.01 -4.90 2.03
N SER A 56 -7.13 -6.17 1.63
CA SER A 56 -8.43 -6.86 1.57
C SER A 56 -8.31 -8.24 2.23
N PHE A 57 -8.85 -8.35 3.44
CA PHE A 57 -8.86 -9.57 4.23
C PHE A 57 -10.03 -9.56 5.23
N PRO A 58 -11.06 -10.40 5.05
CA PRO A 58 -12.24 -10.38 5.93
C PRO A 58 -11.94 -10.74 7.39
N THR A 59 -10.93 -11.58 7.63
CA THR A 59 -10.61 -12.14 8.96
C THR A 59 -9.39 -11.51 9.62
N LEU A 60 -8.73 -10.56 8.95
CA LEU A 60 -7.47 -10.01 9.44
C LEU A 60 -7.71 -9.08 10.62
N VAL A 61 -7.07 -9.39 11.74
CA VAL A 61 -7.15 -8.64 13.00
C VAL A 61 -5.93 -7.74 13.18
N VAL A 62 -4.76 -8.21 12.75
CA VAL A 62 -3.48 -7.51 12.89
C VAL A 62 -2.77 -7.44 11.55
N LEU A 63 -2.46 -6.21 11.11
CA LEU A 63 -1.66 -5.94 9.92
C LEU A 63 -0.41 -5.15 10.31
N LYS A 64 0.77 -5.71 10.05
CA LYS A 64 2.07 -5.06 10.29
C LYS A 64 2.88 -5.01 9.00
N LEU A 65 3.11 -3.81 8.49
CA LEU A 65 3.89 -3.56 7.30
C LEU A 65 5.11 -2.71 7.64
N THR A 66 6.29 -3.15 7.20
CA THR A 66 7.54 -2.43 7.44
C THR A 66 8.37 -2.33 6.16
N ARG A 67 8.86 -1.13 5.85
CA ARG A 67 9.73 -0.82 4.70
C ARG A 67 9.12 -1.24 3.38
N LEU A 68 7.95 -0.68 3.07
CA LEU A 68 7.13 -1.05 1.93
C LEU A 68 6.69 0.18 1.14
N LYS A 69 6.34 0.01 -0.13
CA LYS A 69 5.75 0.98 -1.03
C LYS A 69 4.49 0.36 -1.61
N VAL A 70 3.38 1.05 -1.38
CA VAL A 70 2.09 0.68 -1.93
C VAL A 70 1.95 1.36 -3.29
N ALA A 71 1.82 0.56 -4.35
CA ALA A 71 1.68 1.05 -5.72
C ALA A 71 0.21 1.34 -6.06
N GLY A 72 0.00 2.50 -6.67
CA GLY A 72 -1.29 2.93 -7.22
C GLY A 72 -2.36 3.23 -6.18
N ASN A 73 -3.60 3.30 -6.65
CA ASN A 73 -4.78 3.43 -5.80
C ASN A 73 -5.02 2.14 -5.00
N ILE A 74 -5.49 2.31 -3.77
CA ILE A 74 -5.81 1.22 -2.88
C ILE A 74 -7.30 0.90 -2.90
N SER A 75 -7.63 -0.37 -2.62
CA SER A 75 -8.97 -0.83 -2.28
C SER A 75 -8.88 -1.50 -0.93
N VAL A 76 -9.78 -1.15 0.01
CA VAL A 76 -9.63 -1.52 1.41
C VAL A 76 -10.90 -2.21 1.89
N ASP A 77 -10.73 -3.42 2.39
CA ASP A 77 -11.79 -4.24 2.98
C ASP A 77 -11.17 -5.04 4.14
N LEU A 78 -11.14 -4.40 5.31
CA LEU A 78 -10.50 -4.91 6.53
C LEU A 78 -11.47 -4.82 7.72
N PRO A 79 -12.64 -5.48 7.64
CA PRO A 79 -13.74 -5.28 8.58
C PRO A 79 -13.43 -5.77 9.99
N SER A 80 -12.46 -6.69 10.14
CA SER A 80 -12.06 -7.28 11.42
C SER A 80 -10.79 -6.66 12.01
N LEU A 81 -10.20 -5.64 11.37
CA LEU A 81 -8.88 -5.15 11.72
C LEU A 81 -8.92 -4.27 12.97
N LYS A 82 -8.14 -4.69 13.98
CA LYS A 82 -8.00 -3.99 15.27
C LYS A 82 -6.66 -3.28 15.39
N THR A 83 -5.58 -3.87 14.87
CA THR A 83 -4.24 -3.28 14.95
C THR A 83 -3.67 -3.06 13.55
N LEU A 84 -3.37 -1.81 13.24
CA LEU A 84 -2.66 -1.39 12.03
C LEU A 84 -1.30 -0.78 12.40
N TYR A 85 -0.23 -1.45 11.97
CA TYR A 85 1.14 -0.98 12.16
C TYR A 85 1.81 -0.74 10.81
N LEU A 86 2.17 0.50 10.55
CA LEU A 86 2.84 0.95 9.33
C LEU A 86 4.16 1.61 9.73
N ASP A 87 5.29 1.03 9.32
CA ASP A 87 6.62 1.59 9.58
C ASP A 87 7.44 1.74 8.30
N GLN A 88 7.85 2.97 7.96
CA GLN A 88 8.54 3.30 6.70
C GLN A 88 7.75 2.81 5.48
N VAL A 89 6.44 3.09 5.48
CA VAL A 89 5.52 2.70 4.39
C VAL A 89 5.23 3.89 3.49
N TYR A 90 5.47 3.75 2.20
CA TYR A 90 5.19 4.77 1.20
C TYR A 90 3.80 4.56 0.62
N ILE A 91 2.92 5.53 0.84
CA ILE A 91 1.55 5.56 0.32
C ILE A 91 1.50 6.66 -0.73
N MET A 92 0.75 6.45 -1.82
CA MET A 92 0.72 7.39 -2.94
C MET A 92 0.39 8.82 -2.52
N ASN A 93 -0.68 9.01 -1.76
CA ASN A 93 -1.18 10.33 -1.35
C ASN A 93 -2.01 10.24 -0.07
N GLN A 94 -2.43 11.39 0.45
CA GLN A 94 -3.27 11.47 1.65
C GLN A 94 -4.64 10.82 1.46
N GLU A 95 -5.23 10.91 0.26
CA GLU A 95 -6.52 10.28 -0.05
C GLU A 95 -6.48 8.76 0.13
N ASN A 96 -5.43 8.10 -0.33
CA ASN A 96 -5.26 6.66 -0.12
C ASN A 96 -5.08 6.35 1.36
N PHE A 97 -4.36 7.17 2.12
CA PHE A 97 -4.28 6.93 3.56
C PHE A 97 -5.65 7.10 4.25
N SER A 98 -6.45 8.09 3.87
CA SER A 98 -7.83 8.24 4.36
C SER A 98 -8.70 7.03 4.00
N LYS A 99 -8.59 6.51 2.78
CA LYS A 99 -9.28 5.28 2.34
C LYS A 99 -8.90 4.07 3.18
N LEU A 100 -7.62 3.94 3.54
CA LEU A 100 -7.13 2.87 4.42
C LEU A 100 -7.81 2.90 5.78
N LEU A 101 -7.88 4.06 6.40
CA LEU A 101 -8.54 4.21 7.70
C LEU A 101 -10.05 3.97 7.60
N SER A 102 -10.71 4.48 6.55
CA SER A 102 -12.15 4.27 6.37
C SER A 102 -12.54 2.81 6.17
N GLY A 103 -11.64 1.99 5.62
CA GLY A 103 -11.87 0.55 5.42
C GLY A 103 -11.56 -0.33 6.64
N CYS A 104 -11.21 0.27 7.79
CA CYS A 104 -10.92 -0.42 9.05
C CYS A 104 -11.89 0.06 10.16
N PRO A 105 -13.19 -0.31 10.10
CA PRO A 105 -14.24 0.31 10.91
C PRO A 105 -14.13 0.06 12.43
N ILE A 106 -13.39 -0.97 12.85
CA ILE A 106 -13.23 -1.35 14.26
C ILE A 106 -11.78 -1.17 14.76
N LEU A 107 -10.98 -0.34 14.09
CA LEU A 107 -9.58 -0.14 14.43
C LEU A 107 -9.42 0.38 15.87
N GLU A 108 -8.64 -0.33 16.67
CA GLU A 108 -8.37 -0.01 18.08
C GLU A 108 -6.98 0.63 18.24
N GLU A 109 -5.99 0.15 17.47
CA GLU A 109 -4.58 0.56 17.57
C GLU A 109 -4.04 0.96 16.20
N LEU A 110 -3.49 2.18 16.13
CA LEU A 110 -2.85 2.72 14.94
C LEU A 110 -1.42 3.18 15.25
N HIS A 111 -0.44 2.59 14.58
CA HIS A 111 0.94 3.06 14.59
C HIS A 111 1.36 3.42 13.16
N THR A 112 1.75 4.67 12.93
CA THR A 112 2.13 5.12 11.59
C THR A 112 3.46 5.86 11.57
N ARG A 113 4.30 5.45 10.61
CA ARG A 113 5.45 6.19 10.09
C ARG A 113 5.40 6.03 8.57
N ILE A 114 4.54 6.82 7.93
CA ILE A 114 4.28 6.77 6.49
C ILE A 114 4.96 7.94 5.76
N HIS A 115 5.18 7.76 4.46
CA HIS A 115 5.68 8.78 3.55
C HIS A 115 4.72 8.91 2.37
N TYR A 116 4.43 10.14 1.94
CA TYR A 116 3.71 10.38 0.69
C TYR A 116 4.68 10.44 -0.48
N ARG A 117 4.21 10.08 -1.67
CA ARG A 117 4.94 10.38 -2.90
C ARG A 117 4.68 11.85 -3.22
N GLU A 118 5.73 12.68 -3.33
CA GLU A 118 5.58 13.94 -4.04
C GLU A 118 5.16 13.58 -5.47
N GLU A 119 4.06 14.15 -5.94
CA GLU A 119 3.71 14.08 -7.36
C GLU A 119 4.91 14.61 -8.14
N ASP A 120 5.35 13.87 -9.17
CA ASP A 120 6.17 14.47 -10.23
C ASP A 120 5.38 15.71 -10.66
N ARG A 121 5.84 16.90 -10.29
CA ARG A 121 5.21 18.15 -10.71
C ARG A 121 5.11 18.05 -12.23
N GLY A 122 3.88 17.94 -12.73
CA GLY A 122 3.65 18.05 -14.15
C GLY A 122 4.32 19.33 -14.61
N VAL A 123 5.27 19.22 -15.53
CA VAL A 123 5.73 20.38 -16.29
C VAL A 123 4.47 20.85 -17.02
N SER A 124 3.84 21.90 -16.51
CA SER A 124 2.84 22.66 -17.24
C SER A 124 3.59 23.31 -18.39
N THR A 125 3.51 22.71 -19.58
CA THR A 125 3.83 23.40 -20.84
C THR A 125 2.63 24.27 -21.20
N ASP A 126 2.47 25.37 -20.50
CA ASP A 126 1.63 26.48 -20.93
C ASP A 126 2.54 27.69 -21.12
N ASP A 127 3.32 27.67 -22.19
CA ASP A 127 3.93 28.87 -22.77
C ASP A 127 3.92 28.74 -24.30
N GLU A 128 3.50 29.83 -24.93
CA GLU A 128 3.50 30.15 -26.37
C GLU A 128 2.41 29.55 -27.27
N GLU A 129 1.29 30.27 -27.41
CA GLU A 129 0.97 30.92 -28.70
C GLU A 129 0.00 32.10 -28.52
N ALA A 130 0.56 33.29 -28.21
CA ALA A 130 -0.14 34.55 -28.44
C ALA A 130 0.78 35.46 -29.27
N SER A 131 0.77 35.25 -30.58
CA SER A 131 1.33 36.22 -31.52
C SER A 131 0.48 36.26 -32.79
N SER A 132 -0.54 37.13 -32.79
CA SER A 132 -0.82 37.93 -33.98
C SER A 132 -1.73 39.12 -33.66
N THR A 133 -1.25 40.32 -34.06
CA THR A 133 -2.02 41.47 -34.57
C THR A 133 -2.66 42.38 -33.49
N LYS A 134 -2.37 43.68 -33.34
CA LYS A 134 -1.68 44.69 -34.18
C LYS A 134 -1.55 46.03 -33.41
N GLU A 135 -0.62 46.87 -33.90
CA GLU A 135 -0.52 48.35 -33.81
C GLU A 135 0.00 49.03 -32.54
N GLN A 136 1.17 49.70 -32.64
CA GLN A 136 1.21 51.18 -32.59
C GLN A 136 2.56 51.78 -33.07
N PHE A 137 2.50 52.58 -34.15
CA PHE A 137 3.20 53.85 -34.42
C PHE A 137 4.70 53.97 -34.13
N LEU A 138 5.54 53.94 -35.18
CA LEU A 138 6.19 55.12 -35.81
C LEU A 138 6.97 54.70 -37.07
#